data_AF-A0A7Y2QBX0-F1
#
_entry.id   AF-A0A7Y2QBX0-F1
#
_cell.length_a   1.000
_cell.length_b   1.000
_cell.length_c   1.000
_cell.angle_alpha   90.00
_cell.angle_beta   90.00
_cell.angle_gamma   90.00
#
_symmetry.space_group_name_H-M   'P 1'
#
loop_
_entity.id
_entity.type
_entity.pdbx_description
1 polymer ?
#
loop_
_entity_poly.entity_id
_entity_poly.type
_entity_poly.pdbx_seq_one_letter_code
_entity_poly.pdbx_strand_id
1 'polypeptide(L)'
;MRLQSPGRFMGFCRLFVALTIAAFVLSPQQAAAQQANSNQYTMQEIVDAGHSFFGSTSGGLAKVVEAAFQKYGLPNGYVLGQEGSGAFIAGLTYGEGQLNTKNAGAHSLYWQGPSLGIDYGGQGSRVMMLVYDLPSIESIYARFGGVSGQAFVIAGFGMTLLKNNNVLVVPIRTGVGARLGVNVGYLKITPGPTWNPF
;
A
#
# COMPACT_ATOMS: atom_id res chain seq x y z
N MET A 1 -94.37 -9.39 11.99
CA MET A 1 -93.41 -10.44 11.54
C MET A 1 -92.01 -9.84 11.59
N ARG A 2 -91.04 -10.60 12.14
CA ARG A 2 -89.57 -10.33 12.24
C ARG A 2 -88.97 -9.98 10.85
N LEU A 3 -87.79 -9.35 10.63
CA LEU A 3 -86.40 -9.51 11.11
C LEU A 3 -85.63 -8.19 10.80
N GLN A 4 -84.79 -7.63 11.69
CA GLN A 4 -83.32 -7.80 11.83
C GLN A 4 -82.41 -7.34 10.65
N SER A 5 -81.57 -6.34 10.95
CA SER A 5 -80.27 -5.90 10.37
C SER A 5 -79.28 -7.08 10.16
N PRO A 6 -78.23 -7.08 9.27
CA PRO A 6 -77.07 -6.16 9.34
C PRO A 6 -76.21 -5.91 8.06
N GLY A 7 -75.23 -5.00 8.15
CA GLY A 7 -74.17 -4.90 7.14
C GLY A 7 -73.20 -3.71 7.20
N ARG A 8 -72.67 -3.34 8.37
CA ARG A 8 -71.40 -2.56 8.44
C ARG A 8 -70.25 -3.53 8.17
N PHE A 9 -69.59 -3.48 7.01
CA PHE A 9 -68.26 -4.08 6.82
C PHE A 9 -67.61 -3.59 5.53
N MET A 10 -67.12 -2.34 5.50
CA MET A 10 -66.27 -1.90 4.38
C MET A 10 -65.34 -0.77 4.82
N GLY A 11 -64.42 -1.07 5.74
CA GLY A 11 -63.49 -0.05 6.22
C GLY A 11 -62.31 -0.63 6.98
N PHE A 12 -61.55 -1.56 6.38
CA PHE A 12 -60.26 -1.95 6.98
C PHE A 12 -59.19 -2.50 6.02
N CYS A 13 -59.36 -2.42 4.70
CA CYS A 13 -58.43 -3.05 3.74
C CYS A 13 -57.57 -2.06 2.93
N ARG A 14 -57.25 -0.87 3.45
CA ARG A 14 -56.37 0.10 2.75
C ARG A 14 -55.14 0.54 3.53
N LEU A 15 -54.88 -0.02 4.72
CA LEU A 15 -53.76 0.41 5.57
C LEU A 15 -52.67 -0.66 5.80
N PHE A 16 -52.54 -1.65 4.91
CA PHE A 16 -51.50 -2.70 5.03
C PHE A 16 -50.60 -2.90 3.81
N VAL A 17 -50.80 -2.16 2.70
CA VAL A 17 -50.02 -2.36 1.47
C VAL A 17 -48.89 -1.34 1.30
N ALA A 18 -48.86 -0.26 2.09
CA ALA A 18 -47.84 0.79 1.96
C ALA A 18 -46.53 0.51 2.73
N LEU A 19 -46.44 -0.54 3.54
CA LEU A 19 -45.28 -0.78 4.42
C LEU A 19 -44.32 -1.88 3.95
N THR A 20 -44.57 -2.54 2.83
CA THR A 20 -43.76 -3.70 2.39
C THR A 20 -42.85 -3.43 1.17
N ILE A 21 -42.92 -2.24 0.56
CA ILE A 21 -42.09 -1.89 -0.62
C ILE A 21 -40.91 -0.96 -0.25
N ALA A 22 -40.83 -0.46 0.98
CA ALA A 22 -39.77 0.47 1.40
C ALA A 22 -38.45 -0.19 1.86
N ALA A 23 -38.36 -1.52 1.89
CA ALA A 23 -37.24 -2.24 2.54
C ALA A 23 -36.07 -2.65 1.62
N PHE A 24 -36.11 -2.36 0.31
CA PHE A 24 -35.12 -2.89 -0.66
C PHE A 24 -34.13 -1.87 -1.25
N VAL A 25 -34.04 -0.66 -0.69
CA VAL A 25 -33.12 0.41 -1.18
C VAL A 25 -31.91 0.70 -0.28
N LEU A 26 -31.61 -0.19 0.68
CA LEU A 26 -30.36 -0.18 1.45
C LEU A 26 -29.44 -1.27 0.85
N SER A 27 -28.19 -1.09 0.39
CA SER A 27 -27.25 0.02 0.29
C SER A 27 -26.09 -0.48 -0.60
N PRO A 28 -25.85 0.00 -1.84
CA PRO A 28 -24.71 -0.45 -2.65
C PRO A 28 -23.33 -0.08 -2.05
N GLN A 29 -23.31 0.79 -1.04
CA GLN A 29 -22.11 1.30 -0.39
C GLN A 29 -21.36 0.25 0.47
N GLN A 30 -22.05 -0.77 1.00
CA GLN A 30 -21.40 -1.81 1.81
C GLN A 30 -20.61 -2.82 0.96
N ALA A 31 -21.05 -3.08 -0.27
CA ALA A 31 -20.33 -3.96 -1.20
C ALA A 31 -18.98 -3.35 -1.63
N ALA A 32 -18.95 -2.05 -1.93
CA ALA A 32 -17.73 -1.35 -2.34
C ALA A 32 -16.65 -1.30 -1.25
N ALA A 33 -17.05 -1.12 0.02
CA ALA A 33 -16.11 -1.13 1.14
C ALA A 33 -15.50 -2.52 1.42
N GLN A 34 -16.28 -3.58 1.22
CA GLN A 34 -15.80 -4.96 1.37
C GLN A 34 -14.83 -5.36 0.25
N GLN A 35 -15.07 -4.90 -0.98
CA GLN A 35 -14.17 -5.12 -2.13
C GLN A 35 -12.89 -4.27 -2.07
N ALA A 36 -12.94 -3.08 -1.47
CA ALA A 36 -11.72 -2.28 -1.23
C ALA A 36 -10.78 -3.00 -0.26
N ASN A 37 -11.33 -3.59 0.81
CA ASN A 37 -10.56 -4.36 1.79
C ASN A 37 -9.98 -5.67 1.21
N SER A 38 -10.62 -6.32 0.23
CA SER A 38 -10.03 -7.51 -0.41
C SER A 38 -8.81 -7.20 -1.25
N ASN A 39 -8.61 -5.93 -1.63
CA ASN A 39 -7.58 -5.51 -2.56
C ASN A 39 -6.37 -4.86 -1.86
N GLN A 40 -6.38 -4.79 -0.53
CA GLN A 40 -5.34 -4.16 0.28
C GLN A 40 -4.72 -5.16 1.26
N TYR A 41 -3.46 -4.93 1.62
CA TYR A 41 -2.74 -5.72 2.61
C TYR A 41 -3.01 -5.19 4.02
N THR A 42 -3.24 -6.11 4.93
CA THR A 42 -3.31 -5.81 6.36
C THR A 42 -1.92 -5.54 6.92
N MET A 43 -1.85 -4.88 8.07
CA MET A 43 -0.58 -4.61 8.76
C MET A 43 0.18 -5.89 9.07
N GLN A 44 -0.54 -6.93 9.52
CA GLN A 44 0.04 -8.21 9.89
C GLN A 44 0.73 -8.87 8.70
N GLU A 45 0.08 -8.90 7.53
CA GLU A 45 0.66 -9.47 6.32
C GLU A 45 1.95 -8.76 5.89
N ILE A 46 2.00 -7.43 6.01
CA ILE A 46 3.20 -6.65 5.71
C ILE A 46 4.31 -6.92 6.74
N VAL A 47 3.97 -7.00 8.03
CA VAL A 47 4.94 -7.32 9.09
C VAL A 47 5.52 -8.72 8.89
N ASP A 48 4.69 -9.71 8.55
CA ASP A 48 5.13 -11.08 8.33
C ASP A 48 6.03 -11.21 7.08
N ALA A 49 5.64 -10.56 5.98
CA ALA A 49 6.46 -10.48 4.78
C ALA A 49 7.82 -9.83 5.07
N GLY A 50 7.81 -8.71 5.82
CA GLY A 50 9.03 -8.00 6.19
C GLY A 50 9.91 -8.77 7.18
N HIS A 51 9.35 -9.51 8.15
CA HIS A 51 10.13 -10.36 9.06
C HIS A 51 10.89 -11.44 8.30
N SER A 52 10.19 -12.14 7.41
CA SER A 52 10.80 -13.14 6.52
C SER A 52 11.90 -12.53 5.66
N PHE A 53 11.63 -11.36 5.07
CA PHE A 53 12.53 -10.70 4.14
C PHE A 53 13.78 -10.11 4.80
N PHE A 54 13.61 -9.35 5.87
CA PHE A 54 14.75 -8.75 6.59
C PHE A 54 15.50 -9.77 7.44
N GLY A 55 14.94 -10.96 7.69
CA GLY A 55 15.52 -11.96 8.59
C GLY A 55 15.60 -11.46 10.04
N SER A 56 14.74 -10.50 10.39
CA SER A 56 14.72 -9.87 11.70
C SER A 56 13.32 -9.95 12.29
N THR A 57 13.17 -10.61 13.44
CA THR A 57 11.94 -10.59 14.26
C THR A 57 11.94 -9.41 15.23
N SER A 58 12.46 -8.26 14.79
CA SER A 58 12.61 -7.10 15.68
C SER A 58 11.31 -6.32 15.76
N GLY A 59 10.91 -5.92 16.98
CA GLY A 59 9.76 -5.03 17.19
C GLY A 59 9.87 -3.68 16.46
N GLY A 60 11.07 -3.31 15.99
CA GLY A 60 11.28 -2.12 15.19
C GLY A 60 10.59 -2.14 13.82
N LEU A 61 10.54 -3.31 13.16
CA LEU A 61 9.82 -3.44 11.89
C LEU A 61 8.33 -3.18 12.10
N ALA A 62 7.73 -3.83 13.09
CA ALA A 62 6.31 -3.64 13.41
C ALA A 62 6.00 -2.17 13.69
N LYS A 63 6.88 -1.44 14.39
CA LYS A 63 6.69 -0.02 14.69
C LYS A 63 6.80 0.89 13.48
N VAL A 64 7.75 0.66 12.56
CA VAL A 64 7.82 1.47 11.33
C VAL A 64 6.64 1.18 10.40
N VAL A 65 6.20 -0.08 10.30
CA VAL A 65 5.01 -0.46 9.52
C VAL A 65 3.75 0.13 10.13
N GLU A 66 3.58 0.05 11.46
CA GLU A 66 2.48 0.70 12.18
C GLU A 66 2.43 2.21 11.86
N ALA A 67 3.57 2.89 11.90
CA ALA A 67 3.65 4.31 11.56
C ALA A 67 3.27 4.61 10.09
N ALA A 68 3.69 3.76 9.14
CA ALA A 68 3.29 3.88 7.74
C ALA A 68 1.77 3.68 7.57
N PHE A 69 1.20 2.69 8.24
CA PHE A 69 -0.24 2.40 8.19
C PHE A 69 -1.07 3.53 8.80
N GLN A 70 -0.63 4.08 9.94
CA GLN A 70 -1.30 5.24 10.56
C GLN A 70 -1.28 6.48 9.67
N LYS A 71 -0.21 6.67 8.89
CA LYS A 71 -0.03 7.86 8.04
C LYS A 71 -0.71 7.73 6.67
N TYR A 72 -0.65 6.54 6.06
CA TYR A 72 -0.98 6.36 4.64
C TYR A 72 -2.09 5.32 4.40
N GLY A 73 -2.60 4.67 5.44
CA GLY A 73 -3.66 3.66 5.33
C GLY A 73 -3.15 2.28 4.94
N LEU A 74 -3.94 1.54 4.18
CA LEU A 74 -3.61 0.17 3.76
C LEU A 74 -3.01 0.15 2.34
N PRO A 75 -1.82 -0.45 2.13
CA PRO A 75 -1.22 -0.57 0.80
C PRO A 75 -1.93 -1.64 -0.03
N ASN A 76 -2.00 -1.47 -1.34
CA ASN A 76 -2.50 -2.48 -2.28
C ASN A 76 -1.38 -3.23 -3.03
N GLY A 77 -0.12 -2.89 -2.72
CA GLY A 77 1.07 -3.63 -3.15
C GLY A 77 2.24 -3.48 -2.19
N TYR A 78 3.23 -4.37 -2.29
CA TYR A 78 4.53 -4.18 -1.66
C TYR A 78 5.66 -4.74 -2.52
N VAL A 79 6.82 -4.12 -2.48
CA VAL A 79 8.03 -4.56 -3.17
C VAL A 79 9.00 -5.14 -2.14
N LEU A 80 9.58 -6.29 -2.43
CA LEU A 80 10.75 -6.82 -1.72
C LEU A 80 11.91 -6.88 -2.69
N GLY A 81 13.06 -6.32 -2.31
CA GLY A 81 14.23 -6.39 -3.17
C GLY A 81 15.49 -5.80 -2.57
N GLN A 82 16.55 -5.79 -3.36
CA GLN A 82 17.88 -5.44 -2.92
C GLN A 82 18.41 -4.25 -3.70
N GLU A 83 19.19 -3.42 -3.02
CA GLU A 83 19.86 -2.26 -3.58
C GLU A 83 21.37 -2.50 -3.53
N GLY A 84 22.03 -2.24 -4.64
CA GLY A 84 23.48 -2.18 -4.75
C GLY A 84 23.89 -0.77 -5.15
N SER A 85 24.76 -0.15 -4.36
CA SER A 85 25.35 1.14 -4.72
C SER A 85 26.68 0.90 -5.42
N GLY A 86 26.74 1.17 -6.73
CA GLY A 86 27.98 1.35 -7.46
C GLY A 86 28.61 2.72 -7.17
N ALA A 87 28.66 3.15 -5.90
CA ALA A 87 29.05 4.52 -5.54
C ALA A 87 30.55 4.83 -5.75
N PHE A 88 31.29 3.95 -6.42
CA PHE A 88 32.59 4.24 -7.01
C PHE A 88 32.54 5.16 -8.25
N ILE A 89 31.39 5.43 -8.89
CA ILE A 89 31.37 6.29 -10.10
C ILE A 89 30.39 7.49 -10.06
N ALA A 90 29.27 7.52 -9.31
CA ALA A 90 28.31 8.63 -9.49
C ALA A 90 27.32 8.96 -8.34
N GLY A 91 27.42 8.37 -7.15
CA GLY A 91 26.44 8.63 -6.07
C GLY A 91 25.02 8.15 -6.41
N LEU A 92 24.92 6.99 -7.07
CA LEU A 92 23.66 6.37 -7.49
C LEU A 92 23.48 5.00 -6.84
N THR A 93 22.23 4.62 -6.60
CA THR A 93 21.80 3.28 -6.20
C THR A 93 21.04 2.64 -7.34
N TYR A 94 21.23 1.33 -7.50
CA TYR A 94 20.49 0.49 -8.44
C TYR A 94 19.91 -0.65 -7.63
N GLY A 95 18.61 -0.90 -7.79
CA GLY A 95 17.98 -2.02 -7.13
C GLY A 95 17.07 -2.81 -8.03
N GLU A 96 16.79 -4.01 -7.58
CA GLU A 96 15.93 -4.96 -8.25
C GLU A 96 15.08 -5.69 -7.21
N GLY A 97 13.87 -6.06 -7.60
CA GLY A 97 12.95 -6.70 -6.69
C GLY A 97 11.67 -7.17 -7.36
N GLN A 98 10.73 -7.56 -6.53
CA GLN A 98 9.44 -8.07 -6.96
C GLN A 98 8.32 -7.28 -6.28
N LEU A 99 7.47 -6.64 -7.08
CA LEU A 99 6.18 -6.11 -6.67
C LEU A 99 5.21 -7.26 -6.47
N ASN A 100 4.64 -7.36 -5.28
CA ASN A 100 3.56 -8.26 -4.91
C ASN A 100 2.27 -7.45 -4.81
N THR A 101 1.20 -7.93 -5.44
CA THR A 101 -0.12 -7.32 -5.40
C THR A 101 -1.17 -8.36 -5.00
N LYS A 102 -2.28 -7.92 -4.39
CA LYS A 102 -3.36 -8.81 -3.98
C LYS A 102 -4.03 -9.53 -5.16
N ASN A 103 -4.20 -8.81 -6.27
CA ASN A 103 -5.09 -9.26 -7.36
C ASN A 103 -4.47 -9.28 -8.75
N ALA A 104 -3.22 -8.84 -8.90
CA ALA A 104 -2.54 -8.78 -10.19
C ALA A 104 -1.25 -9.61 -10.19
N GLY A 105 -1.02 -10.45 -9.17
CA GLY A 105 0.15 -11.31 -9.07
C GLY A 105 1.43 -10.57 -8.70
N ALA A 106 2.57 -11.17 -9.08
CA ALA A 106 3.89 -10.69 -8.75
C ALA A 106 4.68 -10.29 -10.02
N HIS A 107 5.40 -9.17 -9.95
CA HIS A 107 6.08 -8.56 -11.10
C HIS A 107 7.49 -8.14 -10.74
N SER A 108 8.47 -8.56 -11.55
CA SER A 108 9.83 -8.04 -11.43
C SER A 108 9.86 -6.55 -11.77
N LEU A 109 10.64 -5.80 -11.02
CA LEU A 109 10.91 -4.39 -11.31
C LEU A 109 12.30 -4.00 -10.87
N TYR A 110 12.77 -2.89 -11.41
CA TYR A 110 14.10 -2.35 -11.18
C TYR A 110 13.97 -0.88 -10.84
N TRP A 111 14.88 -0.35 -10.05
CA TRP A 111 14.89 1.06 -9.75
C TRP A 111 16.27 1.68 -9.68
N GLN A 112 16.29 3.01 -9.83
CA GLN A 112 17.48 3.83 -9.76
C GLN A 112 17.19 5.08 -8.93
N GLY A 113 18.15 5.52 -8.14
CA GLY A 113 18.01 6.72 -7.32
C GLY A 113 19.35 7.29 -6.87
N PRO A 114 19.37 8.46 -6.23
CA PRO A 114 20.57 8.94 -5.56
C PRO A 114 20.95 8.01 -4.41
N SER A 115 22.24 7.78 -4.23
CA SER A 115 22.80 7.03 -3.11
C SER A 115 23.74 7.92 -2.30
N LEU A 116 23.73 7.73 -0.98
CA LEU A 116 24.74 8.29 -0.09
C LEU A 116 25.95 7.37 0.09
N GLY A 117 26.07 6.32 -0.74
CA GLY A 117 27.23 5.43 -0.75
C GLY A 117 27.33 4.58 0.50
N ILE A 118 26.28 3.83 0.83
CA ILE A 118 26.27 2.93 1.98
C ILE A 118 25.57 1.59 1.73
N ASP A 119 25.09 1.31 0.52
CA ASP A 119 24.62 -0.05 0.16
C ASP A 119 25.81 -1.02 -0.05
N TYR A 120 26.90 -0.75 0.67
CA TYR A 120 28.19 -1.40 0.55
C TYR A 120 28.28 -2.62 1.46
N GLY A 121 28.11 -3.75 0.80
CA GLY A 121 28.49 -5.09 1.21
C GLY A 121 28.32 -5.94 -0.03
N GLY A 122 29.14 -6.97 -0.26
CA GLY A 122 29.03 -7.82 -1.46
C GLY A 122 27.69 -8.54 -1.65
N GLN A 123 26.70 -8.27 -0.78
CA GLN A 123 25.35 -8.81 -0.73
C GLN A 123 24.25 -7.73 -0.91
N GLY A 124 24.60 -6.44 -1.09
CA GLY A 124 23.65 -5.34 -1.19
C GLY A 124 22.90 -5.02 0.12
N SER A 125 21.99 -4.02 0.07
CA SER A 125 21.10 -3.66 1.17
C SER A 125 19.65 -4.09 0.83
N ARG A 126 18.92 -4.62 1.80
CA ARG A 126 17.51 -5.02 1.61
C ARG A 126 16.58 -3.82 1.77
N VAL A 127 15.58 -3.71 0.90
CA VAL A 127 14.52 -2.70 0.98
C VAL A 127 13.15 -3.34 0.77
N MET A 128 12.20 -2.94 1.62
CA MET A 128 10.78 -3.24 1.44
C MET A 128 10.08 -1.94 1.09
N MET A 129 9.31 -1.87 -0.01
CA MET A 129 8.56 -0.67 -0.36
C MET A 129 7.07 -0.94 -0.27
N LEU A 130 6.34 -0.16 0.53
CA LEU A 130 4.88 -0.23 0.54
C LEU A 130 4.32 0.62 -0.60
N VAL A 131 3.38 0.08 -1.36
CA VAL A 131 2.77 0.73 -2.52
C VAL A 131 1.29 0.95 -2.26
N TYR A 132 0.85 2.20 -2.36
CA TYR A 132 -0.52 2.62 -2.12
C TYR A 132 -1.14 3.18 -3.39
N ASP A 133 -2.45 3.03 -3.49
CA ASP A 133 -3.27 3.59 -4.57
C ASP A 133 -2.77 3.21 -5.98
N LEU A 134 -2.17 2.02 -6.13
CA LEU A 134 -1.69 1.51 -7.41
C LEU A 134 -2.89 1.06 -8.27
N PRO A 135 -3.24 1.77 -9.37
CA PRO A 135 -4.43 1.43 -10.14
C PRO A 135 -4.18 0.31 -11.17
N SER A 136 -2.93 0.18 -11.64
CA SER A 136 -2.47 -0.87 -12.55
C SER A 136 -0.98 -1.12 -12.34
N ILE A 137 -0.47 -2.26 -12.83
CA ILE A 137 0.96 -2.58 -12.73
C ILE A 137 1.81 -1.52 -13.43
N GLU A 138 1.38 -1.05 -14.59
CA GLU A 138 2.09 -0.07 -15.41
C GLU A 138 2.29 1.26 -14.67
N SER A 139 1.40 1.58 -13.74
CA SER A 139 1.46 2.82 -12.96
C SER A 139 2.61 2.86 -11.95
N ILE A 140 3.25 1.71 -11.66
CA ILE A 140 4.46 1.68 -10.83
C ILE A 140 5.69 2.12 -11.61
N TYR A 141 5.69 2.00 -12.95
CA TYR A 141 6.84 2.30 -13.79
C TYR A 141 6.92 3.81 -14.07
N ALA A 142 7.33 4.56 -13.06
CA ALA A 142 7.36 6.01 -13.08
C ALA A 142 8.56 6.56 -12.29
N ARG A 143 8.69 7.88 -12.30
CA ARG A 143 9.64 8.62 -11.46
C ARG A 143 8.90 9.16 -10.23
N PHE A 144 9.30 8.74 -9.05
CA PHE A 144 8.71 9.18 -7.79
C PHE A 144 9.59 10.23 -7.14
N GLY A 145 8.99 11.35 -6.77
CA GLY A 145 9.65 12.43 -6.04
C GLY A 145 9.39 12.31 -4.54
N GLY A 146 10.40 12.60 -3.73
CA GLY A 146 10.30 12.62 -2.28
C GLY A 146 9.41 13.75 -1.78
N VAL A 147 8.61 13.45 -0.76
CA VAL A 147 7.74 14.44 -0.11
C VAL A 147 8.48 15.04 1.09
N SER A 148 8.64 16.36 1.09
CA SER A 148 9.37 17.08 2.15
C SER A 148 8.78 16.80 3.54
N GLY A 149 9.65 16.52 4.51
CA GLY A 149 9.27 16.25 5.89
C GLY A 149 8.61 14.89 6.14
N GLN A 150 8.57 14.00 5.13
CA GLN A 150 7.95 12.68 5.24
C GLN A 150 8.99 11.56 5.32
N ALA A 151 10.04 11.78 6.11
CA ALA A 151 11.07 10.80 6.35
C ALA A 151 11.28 10.60 7.86
N PHE A 152 11.32 9.34 8.29
CA PHE A 152 11.25 8.97 9.70
C PHE A 152 12.20 7.82 9.99
N VAL A 153 12.79 7.81 11.19
CA VAL A 153 13.58 6.69 11.69
C VAL A 153 12.99 6.22 13.00
N ILE A 154 12.64 4.94 13.08
CA ILE A 154 11.99 4.32 14.24
C ILE A 154 12.69 2.99 14.51
N ALA A 155 13.29 2.84 15.70
CA ALA A 155 13.86 1.58 16.18
C ALA A 155 14.81 0.87 15.18
N GLY A 156 15.66 1.64 14.47
CA GLY A 156 16.63 1.10 13.51
C GLY A 156 16.08 0.84 12.11
N PHE A 157 14.83 1.23 11.85
CA PHE A 157 14.20 1.23 10.53
C PHE A 157 13.96 2.67 10.07
N GLY A 158 14.19 2.94 8.79
CA GLY A 158 13.96 4.24 8.19
C GLY A 158 12.95 4.12 7.08
N MET A 159 12.04 5.09 6.99
CA MET A 159 11.08 5.20 5.91
C MET A 159 11.09 6.60 5.31
N THR A 160 10.84 6.70 4.00
CA THR A 160 10.59 7.97 3.31
C THR A 160 9.33 7.85 2.45
N LEU A 161 8.62 8.94 2.20
CA LEU A 161 7.49 8.95 1.28
C LEU A 161 7.94 9.48 -0.09
N LEU A 162 7.69 8.68 -1.12
CA LEU A 162 7.84 9.07 -2.51
C LEU A 162 6.47 9.05 -3.19
N LYS A 163 6.26 9.98 -4.13
CA LYS A 163 4.98 10.16 -4.79
C LYS A 163 5.12 10.39 -6.29
N ASN A 164 4.24 9.77 -7.06
CA ASN A 164 3.96 10.11 -8.45
C ASN A 164 2.45 10.10 -8.66
N ASN A 165 1.86 11.24 -9.06
CA ASN A 165 0.41 11.41 -9.16
C ASN A 165 -0.30 10.97 -7.87
N ASN A 166 -1.13 9.94 -7.93
CA ASN A 166 -1.82 9.39 -6.77
C ASN A 166 -1.08 8.22 -6.12
N VAL A 167 -0.10 7.63 -6.80
CA VAL A 167 0.61 6.45 -6.30
C VAL A 167 1.66 6.89 -5.28
N LEU A 168 1.60 6.27 -4.09
CA LEU A 168 2.59 6.46 -3.04
C LEU A 168 3.49 5.23 -2.95
N VAL A 169 4.78 5.47 -2.79
CA VAL A 169 5.78 4.45 -2.53
C VAL A 169 6.50 4.83 -1.25
N VAL A 170 6.52 3.91 -0.28
CA VAL A 170 7.16 4.11 1.03
C VAL A 170 8.28 3.08 1.19
N PRO A 171 9.53 3.40 0.77
CA PRO A 171 10.67 2.53 1.00
C PRO A 171 11.03 2.47 2.49
N ILE A 172 11.18 1.26 3.01
CA ILE A 172 11.58 0.93 4.38
C ILE A 172 12.93 0.19 4.32
N ARG A 173 13.92 0.71 5.05
CA ARG A 173 15.29 0.18 5.13
C ARG A 173 15.71 -0.03 6.58
N THR A 174 16.70 -0.89 6.82
CA THR A 174 17.20 -1.20 8.17
C THR A 174 18.64 -0.75 8.38
N GLY A 175 19.06 -0.68 9.65
CA GLY A 175 20.45 -0.44 10.02
C GLY A 175 20.98 0.93 9.59
N VAL A 176 22.13 0.96 8.92
CA VAL A 176 22.71 2.22 8.41
C VAL A 176 21.82 2.84 7.32
N GLY A 177 21.16 2.01 6.52
CA GLY A 177 20.19 2.43 5.50
C GLY A 177 18.98 3.18 6.08
N ALA A 178 18.62 2.90 7.34
CA ALA A 178 17.54 3.61 8.02
C ALA A 178 17.84 5.10 8.22
N ARG A 179 19.07 5.46 8.59
CA ARG A 179 19.44 6.84 8.95
C ARG A 179 19.73 7.74 7.77
N LEU A 180 20.17 7.14 6.66
CA LEU A 180 20.64 7.88 5.49
C LEU A 180 19.65 7.78 4.31
N GLY A 181 18.87 6.69 4.22
CA GLY A 181 17.84 6.50 3.20
C GLY A 181 16.65 7.49 3.30
N VAL A 182 16.51 8.19 4.43
CA VAL A 182 15.53 9.27 4.64
C VAL A 182 15.77 10.49 3.73
N ASN A 183 16.98 10.65 3.17
CA ASN A 183 17.32 11.75 2.28
C ASN A 183 17.17 11.39 0.78
N VAL A 184 16.69 10.19 0.45
CA VAL A 184 16.43 9.81 -0.95
C VAL A 184 15.15 10.49 -1.40
N GLY A 185 15.31 11.57 -2.17
CA GLY A 185 14.21 12.38 -2.70
C GLY A 185 13.75 12.00 -4.11
N TYR A 186 14.28 10.92 -4.68
CA TYR A 186 13.97 10.51 -6.05
C TYR A 186 14.13 9.00 -6.23
N LEU A 187 13.21 8.40 -6.98
CA LEU A 187 13.31 7.00 -7.39
C LEU A 187 12.68 6.81 -8.75
N LYS A 188 13.43 6.34 -9.73
CA LYS A 188 12.90 5.88 -11.02
C LYS A 188 12.65 4.39 -10.93
N ILE A 189 11.44 3.94 -11.25
CA ILE A 189 11.08 2.52 -11.31
C ILE A 189 10.82 2.14 -12.78
N THR A 190 11.32 0.97 -13.17
CA THR A 190 11.35 0.48 -14.56
C THR A 190 11.02 -1.01 -14.63
N PRO A 191 10.42 -1.47 -15.75
CA PRO A 191 10.12 -2.89 -15.94
C PRO A 191 11.36 -3.73 -16.28
N GLY A 192 12.44 -3.11 -16.73
CA GLY A 192 13.72 -3.76 -17.05
C GLY A 192 14.90 -2.97 -16.51
N PRO A 193 16.06 -3.62 -16.31
CA PRO A 193 17.23 -2.97 -15.76
C PRO A 193 17.75 -1.88 -16.70
N THR A 194 18.16 -0.74 -16.14
CA THR A 194 18.74 0.36 -16.91
C THR A 194 19.80 1.11 -16.09
N TRP A 195 20.83 1.56 -16.79
CA TRP A 195 21.85 2.44 -16.22
C TRP A 195 21.42 3.90 -16.14
N ASN A 196 20.43 4.31 -16.94
CA ASN A 196 20.00 5.71 -16.98
C ASN A 196 18.98 6.00 -15.86
N PRO A 197 19.33 6.80 -14.83
CA PRO A 197 18.43 7.10 -13.73
C PRO A 197 17.37 8.16 -14.06
N PHE A 198 17.44 8.77 -15.25
CA PHE A 198 16.48 9.74 -15.76
C PHE A 198 15.55 9.06 -16.75
#